data_AF-A8RSN4-F1
#
_entry.id   AF-A8RSN4-F1
#
_cell.length_a   1.000
_cell.length_b   1.000
_cell.length_c   1.000
_cell.angle_alpha   90.00
_cell.angle_beta   90.00
_cell.angle_gamma   90.00
#
_symmetry.space_group_name_H-M   'P 1'
#
loop_
_entity.id
_entity.type
_entity.pdbx_description
1 polymer ?
#
loop_
_entity_poly.entity_id
_entity_poly.type
_entity_poly.pdbx_seq_one_letter_code
_entity_poly.pdbx_strand_id
1 'polypeptide(L)'
;MRAKACNHPQPQKEDFIMAQKMTGALVFDERTDRYDIRFDLNSYYGGLHCGECFDVFVRGKWKPTRIEYGDNWYLVGIRAEDLNGLRVRI
;
A
#
# COMPACT_ATOMS: atom_id res chain seq x y z
N MET A 1 7.21 -7.48 19.95
CA MET A 1 7.06 -8.46 18.86
C MET A 1 7.27 -7.74 17.53
N ARG A 2 8.18 -8.19 16.65
CA ARG A 2 8.29 -7.64 15.28
C ARG A 2 7.12 -8.21 14.47
N ALA A 3 6.10 -7.42 14.19
CA ALA A 3 5.11 -7.77 13.18
C ALA A 3 5.86 -7.95 11.85
N LYS A 4 5.84 -9.17 11.30
CA LYS A 4 6.52 -9.48 10.04
C LYS A 4 5.85 -8.68 8.92
N ALA A 5 6.61 -7.85 8.21
CA ALA A 5 6.18 -7.30 6.93
C ALA A 5 5.95 -8.45 5.93
N CYS A 6 5.14 -8.24 4.89
CA CYS A 6 4.90 -9.27 3.89
C CYS A 6 6.21 -9.60 3.16
N ASN A 7 6.62 -10.87 3.16
CA ASN A 7 7.80 -11.29 2.39
C ASN A 7 7.39 -11.42 0.92
N HIS A 8 7.73 -10.41 0.12
CA HIS A 8 7.60 -10.51 -1.34
C HIS A 8 8.91 -11.07 -1.92
N PRO A 9 8.86 -12.12 -2.76
CA PRO A 9 9.99 -12.52 -3.57
C PRO A 9 10.43 -11.35 -4.47
N GLN A 10 11.70 -11.31 -4.89
CA GLN A 10 12.14 -10.28 -5.83
C GLN A 10 11.40 -10.46 -7.18
N PRO A 11 10.74 -9.41 -7.70
CA PRO A 11 9.94 -9.51 -8.91
C PRO A 11 10.80 -9.83 -10.14
N GLN A 12 10.30 -10.68 -11.04
CA GLN A 12 10.89 -10.92 -12.35
C GLN A 12 10.59 -9.74 -13.29
N LYS A 13 11.19 -9.71 -14.49
CA LYS A 13 11.11 -8.55 -15.40
C LYS A 13 9.67 -8.16 -15.78
N GLU A 14 8.79 -9.13 -15.97
CA GLU A 14 7.37 -8.91 -16.29
C GLU A 14 6.58 -8.37 -15.09
N ASP A 15 6.84 -8.92 -13.89
CA ASP A 15 6.30 -8.42 -12.62
C ASP A 15 6.70 -6.96 -12.39
N PHE A 16 7.93 -6.58 -12.76
CA PHE A 16 8.39 -5.20 -12.63
C PHE A 16 7.60 -4.23 -13.53
N ILE A 17 7.29 -4.64 -14.76
CA ILE A 17 6.49 -3.85 -15.70
C ILE A 17 5.04 -3.73 -15.20
N MET A 18 4.47 -4.81 -14.66
CA MET A 18 3.12 -4.80 -14.09
C MET A 18 3.04 -3.96 -12.82
N ALA A 19 3.99 -4.10 -11.90
CA ALA A 19 4.05 -3.31 -10.67
C ALA A 19 4.25 -1.81 -10.95
N GLN A 20 4.93 -1.46 -12.05
CA GLN A 20 5.05 -0.07 -12.49
C GLN A 20 3.73 0.49 -13.07
N LYS A 21 2.88 -0.37 -13.66
CA LYS A 21 1.52 0.01 -14.09
C LYS A 21 0.53 0.09 -12.93
N MET A 22 0.75 -0.68 -11.88
CA MET A 22 -0.08 -0.72 -10.67
C MET A 22 0.47 0.17 -9.54
N THR A 23 1.10 1.29 -9.90
CA THR A 23 1.55 2.29 -8.93
C THR A 23 0.47 3.34 -8.73
N GLY A 24 0.16 3.66 -7.48
CA GLY A 24 -0.86 4.64 -7.12
C GLY A 24 -0.53 5.39 -5.83
N ALA A 25 -1.52 6.09 -5.31
CA ALA A 25 -1.45 6.77 -4.02
C ALA A 25 -2.53 6.23 -3.07
N LEU A 26 -2.17 6.02 -1.82
CA LEU A 26 -3.16 5.74 -0.77
C LEU A 26 -4.06 6.95 -0.58
N VAL A 27 -5.36 6.70 -0.53
CA VAL A 27 -6.39 7.72 -0.29
C VAL A 27 -7.40 7.15 0.70
N PHE A 28 -7.84 7.96 1.65
CA PHE A 28 -8.90 7.56 2.56
C PHE A 28 -10.27 7.80 1.91
N ASP A 29 -11.09 6.75 1.81
CA ASP A 29 -12.49 6.84 1.39
C ASP A 29 -13.39 6.96 2.63
N GLU A 30 -13.81 8.19 2.92
CA GLU A 30 -14.70 8.51 4.04
C GLU A 30 -16.07 7.81 3.96
N ARG A 31 -16.52 7.42 2.75
CA ARG A 31 -17.81 6.74 2.58
C ARG A 31 -17.77 5.30 3.06
N THR A 32 -16.61 4.66 2.96
CA THR A 32 -16.42 3.24 3.33
C THR A 32 -15.55 3.06 4.56
N ASP A 33 -15.01 4.14 5.12
CA ASP A 33 -14.10 4.16 6.27
C ASP A 33 -12.86 3.28 6.04
N ARG A 34 -12.34 3.30 4.81
CA ARG A 34 -11.24 2.45 4.35
C ARG A 34 -10.24 3.26 3.55
N TYR A 35 -8.99 2.87 3.64
CA TYR A 35 -8.01 3.29 2.63
C TYR A 35 -8.26 2.56 1.32
N ASP A 36 -8.01 3.23 0.21
CA ASP A 36 -8.02 2.71 -1.14
C ASP A 36 -6.73 3.13 -1.85
N ILE A 37 -6.45 2.57 -3.02
CA ILE A 37 -5.35 2.97 -3.89
C ILE A 37 -5.93 3.62 -5.13
N ARG A 38 -5.61 4.90 -5.34
CA ARG A 38 -5.93 5.61 -6.59
C ARG A 38 -4.77 5.46 -7.58
N PHE A 39 -5.02 4.81 -8.70
CA PHE A 39 -4.04 4.62 -9.78
C PHE A 39 -4.07 5.78 -10.79
N ASP A 40 -5.26 6.31 -11.07
CA ASP A 40 -5.48 7.42 -12.01
C ASP A 40 -6.75 8.21 -11.63
N LEU A 41 -7.21 9.14 -12.47
CA LEU A 41 -8.35 10.02 -12.20
C LEU A 41 -9.61 9.25 -11.76
N ASN A 42 -9.95 8.18 -12.47
CA ASN A 42 -11.15 7.37 -12.26
C ASN A 42 -10.84 5.87 -12.02
N SER A 43 -9.59 5.54 -11.68
CA SER A 43 -9.16 4.15 -11.46
C SER A 43 -8.69 3.96 -10.02
N TYR A 44 -9.37 3.05 -9.33
CA TYR A 44 -9.21 2.77 -7.90
C TYR A 44 -9.17 1.26 -7.68
N TYR A 45 -8.53 0.83 -6.58
CA TYR A 45 -8.46 -0.57 -6.21
C TYR A 45 -9.80 -1.12 -5.72
N GLY A 46 -10.57 -0.32 -4.98
CA GLY A 46 -11.89 -0.71 -4.46
C GLY A 46 -11.96 -0.89 -2.95
N GLY A 47 -11.01 -0.28 -2.22
CA GLY A 47 -10.92 -0.32 -0.77
C GLY A 47 -10.08 -1.50 -0.27
N LEU A 48 -9.22 -1.21 0.69
CA LEU A 48 -8.28 -2.15 1.29
C LEU A 48 -8.88 -2.81 2.54
N HIS A 49 -8.47 -4.05 2.75
CA HIS A 49 -8.79 -4.87 3.91
C HIS A 49 -7.56 -5.14 4.77
N CYS A 50 -7.78 -5.38 6.06
CA CYS A 50 -6.73 -5.84 6.95
C CYS A 50 -6.08 -7.11 6.39
N GLY A 51 -4.76 -7.14 6.40
CA GLY A 51 -4.00 -8.27 5.89
C GLY A 51 -3.50 -8.09 4.46
N GLU A 52 -4.02 -7.12 3.71
CA GLU A 52 -3.56 -6.87 2.34
C GLU A 52 -2.15 -6.29 2.30
N CYS A 53 -1.36 -6.79 1.36
CA CYS A 53 0.04 -6.43 1.21
C CYS A 53 0.28 -5.64 -0.07
N PHE A 54 1.20 -4.68 0.03
CA PHE A 54 1.67 -3.87 -1.10
C PHE A 54 3.04 -3.27 -0.73
N ASP A 55 3.70 -2.66 -1.69
CA ASP A 55 4.93 -1.92 -1.45
C ASP A 55 4.64 -0.43 -1.29
N VAL A 56 5.29 0.22 -0.32
CA VAL A 56 5.29 1.68 -0.17
C VAL A 56 6.65 2.26 -0.56
N PHE A 57 6.67 3.41 -1.24
CA PHE A 57 7.90 4.08 -1.63
C PHE A 57 8.40 5.01 -0.51
N VAL A 58 9.46 4.59 0.19
CA VAL A 58 10.03 5.35 1.31
C VAL A 58 11.54 5.48 1.13
N ARG A 59 12.03 6.73 1.12
CA ARG A 59 13.46 7.07 1.01
C ARG A 59 14.14 6.42 -0.21
N GLY A 60 13.50 6.51 -1.37
CA GLY A 60 14.07 6.01 -2.64
C GLY A 60 13.98 4.50 -2.83
N LYS A 61 13.28 3.78 -1.95
CA LYS A 61 13.14 2.31 -2.01
C LYS A 61 11.70 1.88 -1.80
N TRP A 62 11.28 0.87 -2.55
CA TRP A 62 10.06 0.13 -2.29
C TRP A 62 10.26 -0.77 -1.07
N LYS A 63 9.30 -0.74 -0.15
CA LYS A 63 9.30 -1.56 1.06
C LYS A 63 7.96 -2.28 1.19
N PRO A 64 7.97 -3.60 1.39
CA PRO A 64 6.72 -4.31 1.59
C PRO A 64 6.12 -3.92 2.93
N THR A 65 4.80 -3.79 2.92
CA THR A 65 3.99 -3.53 4.11
C THR A 65 2.74 -4.39 4.07
N ARG A 66 2.04 -4.41 5.19
CA ARG A 66 0.67 -4.92 5.31
C ARG A 66 -0.18 -3.84 5.93
N ILE A 67 -1.35 -3.57 5.39
CA ILE A 67 -2.30 -2.66 6.02
C ILE A 67 -3.11 -3.41 7.08
N GLU A 68 -3.31 -2.76 8.22
CA GLU A 68 -4.05 -3.30 9.35
C GLU A 68 -4.89 -2.18 9.98
N TYR A 69 -5.92 -2.57 10.74
CA TYR A 69 -6.76 -1.66 11.50
C TYR A 69 -6.66 -1.97 13.00
N GLY A 70 -6.35 -0.94 13.79
CA GLY A 70 -6.31 -0.98 15.26
C GLY A 70 -7.12 0.18 15.81
N ASP A 71 -6.47 1.08 16.54
CA ASP A 71 -7.09 2.37 16.93
C ASP A 71 -7.35 3.28 15.71
N ASN A 72 -6.53 3.12 14.66
CA ASN A 72 -6.68 3.72 13.34
C ASN A 72 -6.06 2.77 12.30
N TRP A 73 -6.26 3.06 11.00
CA TRP A 73 -5.53 2.39 9.93
C TRP A 73 -4.02 2.63 10.03
N TYR A 74 -3.22 1.57 9.90
CA TYR A 74 -1.76 1.66 9.97
C TYR A 74 -1.06 0.66 9.04
N LEU A 75 0.23 0.94 8.76
CA LEU A 75 1.08 0.12 7.91
C LEU A 75 2.12 -0.63 8.75
N VAL A 76 2.11 -1.96 8.69
CA VAL A 76 3.05 -2.80 9.42
C VAL A 76 4.47 -2.59 8.92
N GLY A 77 5.33 -2.08 9.80
CA GLY A 77 6.76 -1.86 9.50
C GLY A 77 7.07 -0.51 8.84
N ILE A 78 6.05 0.34 8.65
CA ILE A 78 6.19 1.70 8.12
C ILE A 78 5.68 2.68 9.16
N ARG A 79 6.50 3.68 9.51
CA ARG A 79 6.11 4.76 10.42
C ARG A 79 5.64 5.95 9.59
N ALA A 80 4.34 6.21 9.60
CA ALA A 80 3.70 7.36 8.99
C ALA A 80 2.50 7.76 9.86
N GLU A 81 2.37 9.06 10.14
CA GLU A 81 1.23 9.61 10.91
C GLU A 81 0.01 9.84 10.01
N ASP A 82 0.25 10.18 8.73
CA ASP A 82 -0.75 10.28 7.68
C ASP A 82 -0.38 9.31 6.55
N LEU A 83 -1.35 8.48 6.13
CA LEU A 83 -1.15 7.53 5.04
C LEU A 83 -1.59 8.11 3.69
N ASN A 84 -2.34 9.21 3.68
CA ASN A 84 -2.82 9.84 2.45
C ASN A 84 -1.64 10.29 1.58
N GLY A 85 -1.75 10.05 0.29
CA GLY A 85 -0.74 10.42 -0.70
C GLY A 85 0.52 9.54 -0.68
N LEU A 86 0.65 8.56 0.22
CA LEU A 86 1.76 7.63 0.17
C LEU A 86 1.75 6.88 -1.16
N ARG A 87 2.86 6.97 -1.88
CA ARG A 87 3.05 6.26 -3.15
C ARG A 87 3.21 4.77 -2.88
N VAL A 88 2.34 3.98 -3.49
CA VAL A 88 2.29 2.52 -3.31
C VAL A 88 2.27 1.80 -4.66
N ARG A 89 2.56 0.50 -4.66
CA ARG A 89 2.34 -0.39 -5.80
C ARG A 89 1.88 -1.77 -5.33
N ILE A 90 1.05 -2.43 -6.13
CA ILE A 90 0.64 -3.83 -5.92
C ILE A 90 1.31 -4.74 -6.95
#